data_AF-A0A7Y2FFX0-F1
#
_entry.id   AF-A0A7Y2FFX0-F1
#
_cell.length_a   1.000
_cell.length_b   1.000
_cell.length_c   1.000
_cell.angle_alpha   90.00
_cell.angle_beta   90.00
_cell.angle_gamma   90.00
#
_symmetry.space_group_name_H-M   'P 1'
#
loop_
_entity.id
_entity.type
_entity.pdbx_description
1 polymer ?
#
loop_
_entity_poly.entity_id
_entity_poly.type
_entity_poly.pdbx_seq_one_letter_code
_entity_poly.pdbx_strand_id
1 'polypeptide(L)'
;KEWGATVLTKTEFVAATSQGDRGWDVTLRGGCEETVSARAIVNAAGPWVNGVAERIRPAPETRPIDLVQGAHVVVPGSPGDSIYYLEAPSDGRAVFAMPWGSDTLVGTTETVHTGSPETAAPTPEEERYLLDVFTHYFPAHANGGEPAVLGSFAGLRVLPATGDSPFRRSRETGIVLDCASGAPCVSIYGGKLTTWRVAASRVLDRLVATGALGLKEPREPEPSLD
;
A
#
# COMPACT_ATOMS: atom_id res chain seq x y z
N LYS A 1 -3.94 -23.71 9.43
CA LYS A 1 -2.74 -23.38 8.63
C LYS A 1 -2.70 -24.34 7.45
N GLU A 2 -3.05 -23.89 6.23
CA GLU A 2 -3.15 -24.80 5.08
C GLU A 2 -1.81 -25.07 4.37
N TRP A 3 -0.81 -24.18 4.51
CA TRP A 3 0.46 -24.27 3.76
C TRP A 3 1.72 -24.20 4.66
N GLY A 4 1.58 -24.46 5.96
CA GLY A 4 2.72 -24.47 6.90
C GLY A 4 3.27 -23.09 7.31
N ALA A 5 2.73 -21.99 6.79
CA ALA A 5 3.16 -20.64 7.16
C ALA A 5 2.83 -20.26 8.62
N THR A 6 3.69 -19.44 9.22
CA THR A 6 3.44 -18.79 10.52
C THR A 6 3.15 -17.31 10.27
N VAL A 7 2.01 -16.85 10.78
CA VAL A 7 1.57 -15.46 10.68
C VAL A 7 1.48 -14.90 12.09
N LEU A 8 2.21 -13.82 12.34
CA LEU A 8 2.23 -13.12 13.62
C LEU A 8 1.66 -11.70 13.41
N THR A 9 0.52 -11.42 14.03
CA THR A 9 -0.07 -10.08 14.07
C THR A 9 0.24 -9.41 15.40
N LYS A 10 0.23 -8.07 15.46
CA LYS A 10 0.66 -7.31 16.66
C LYS A 10 2.10 -7.65 17.05
N THR A 11 2.96 -7.85 16.04
CA THR A 11 4.37 -8.17 16.21
C THR A 11 5.17 -7.22 15.32
N GLU A 12 5.97 -6.36 15.93
CA GLU A 12 6.79 -5.37 15.25
C GLU A 12 8.10 -5.99 14.77
N PHE A 13 8.53 -5.62 13.55
CA PHE A 13 9.92 -5.82 13.11
C PHE A 13 10.81 -4.75 13.76
N VAL A 14 11.70 -5.17 14.67
CA VAL A 14 12.58 -4.26 15.41
C VAL A 14 13.87 -4.01 14.64
N ALA A 15 14.53 -5.08 14.18
CA ALA A 15 15.77 -5.00 13.42
C ALA A 15 16.08 -6.31 12.69
N ALA A 16 16.99 -6.24 11.72
CA ALA A 16 17.65 -7.43 11.19
C ALA A 16 19.14 -7.18 10.98
N THR A 17 19.95 -8.20 11.26
CA THR A 17 21.40 -8.16 11.02
C THR A 17 21.78 -9.34 10.14
N SER A 18 22.48 -9.07 9.03
CA SER A 18 23.02 -10.10 8.16
C SER A 18 24.14 -10.85 8.87
N GLN A 19 24.10 -12.17 8.75
CA GLN A 19 25.12 -13.11 9.19
C GLN A 19 25.94 -13.64 7.98
N GLY A 20 25.94 -12.89 6.87
CA GLY A 20 26.52 -13.31 5.59
C GLY A 20 25.71 -14.45 4.97
N ASP A 21 26.38 -15.46 4.45
CA ASP A 21 25.75 -16.63 3.82
C ASP A 21 24.89 -17.47 4.79
N ARG A 22 24.98 -17.22 6.11
CA ARG A 22 24.14 -17.88 7.12
C ARG A 22 22.72 -17.33 7.17
N GLY A 23 22.44 -16.22 6.48
CA GLY A 23 21.13 -15.57 6.46
C GLY A 23 21.06 -14.35 7.36
N TRP A 24 19.90 -14.15 7.99
CA TRP A 24 19.54 -13.01 8.80
C TRP A 24 19.19 -13.45 10.20
N ASP A 25 19.64 -12.69 11.20
CA ASP A 25 19.03 -12.68 12.52
C ASP A 25 18.03 -11.52 12.58
N VAL A 26 16.76 -11.84 12.81
CA VAL A 26 15.64 -10.89 12.82
C VAL A 26 15.06 -10.79 14.22
N THR A 27 15.04 -9.58 14.78
CA THR A 27 14.43 -9.30 16.08
C THR A 27 12.99 -8.82 15.89
N LEU A 28 12.07 -9.52 16.56
CA LEU A 28 10.63 -9.26 16.53
C LEU A 28 10.14 -8.89 17.94
N ARG A 29 9.09 -8.08 18.04
CA ARG A 29 8.48 -7.68 19.32
C ARG A 29 6.96 -7.75 19.27
N GLY A 30 6.37 -8.77 19.89
CA GLY A 30 4.91 -8.89 20.09
C GLY A 30 4.44 -8.76 21.54
N GLY A 31 5.37 -8.90 22.48
CA GLY A 31 5.15 -8.75 23.93
C GLY A 31 6.48 -8.81 24.69
N CYS A 32 7.31 -9.80 24.34
CA CYS A 32 8.76 -9.78 24.56
C CYS A 32 9.49 -9.70 23.22
N GLU A 33 10.79 -9.41 23.27
CA GLU A 33 11.66 -9.53 22.10
C GLU A 33 12.09 -10.98 21.89
N GLU A 34 12.05 -11.41 20.64
CA GLU A 34 12.55 -12.71 20.21
C GLU A 34 13.38 -12.54 18.94
N THR A 35 14.36 -13.43 18.75
CA THR A 35 15.18 -13.47 17.54
C THR A 35 14.86 -14.74 16.76
N VAL A 36 14.60 -14.58 15.46
CA VAL A 36 14.40 -15.67 14.52
C VAL A 36 15.44 -15.60 13.41
N SER A 37 15.86 -16.75 12.90
CA SER A 37 16.77 -16.79 11.75
C SER A 37 15.98 -16.94 10.44
N ALA A 38 16.38 -16.23 9.39
CA ALA A 38 15.75 -16.27 8.07
C ALA A 38 16.80 -16.33 6.96
N ARG A 39 16.53 -17.06 5.87
CA ARG A 39 17.43 -17.10 4.70
C ARG A 39 17.30 -15.87 3.79
N ALA A 40 16.16 -15.20 3.84
CA ALA A 40 15.84 -14.03 3.05
C ALA A 40 14.86 -13.14 3.81
N ILE A 41 14.86 -11.84 3.52
CA ILE A 41 13.87 -10.88 4.02
C ILE A 41 13.11 -10.27 2.85
N VAL A 42 11.80 -10.09 3.01
CA VAL A 42 10.96 -9.29 2.10
C VAL A 42 10.35 -8.14 2.89
N ASN A 43 10.85 -6.93 2.66
CA ASN A 43 10.31 -5.69 3.16
C ASN A 43 9.13 -5.24 2.28
N ALA A 44 7.93 -5.66 2.68
CA ALA A 44 6.65 -5.29 2.08
C ALA A 44 5.87 -4.27 2.94
N ALA A 45 6.59 -3.39 3.65
CA ALA A 45 6.01 -2.51 4.67
C ALA A 45 5.30 -1.26 4.14
N GLY A 46 4.95 -1.20 2.85
CA GLY A 46 4.18 -0.09 2.27
C GLY A 46 4.78 1.29 2.59
N PRO A 47 4.01 2.24 3.15
CA PRO A 47 4.52 3.57 3.54
C PRO A 47 5.73 3.57 4.46
N TRP A 48 5.95 2.48 5.20
CA TRP A 48 7.07 2.32 6.14
C TRP A 48 8.31 1.66 5.50
N VAL A 49 8.31 1.37 4.20
CA VAL A 49 9.39 0.61 3.52
C VAL A 49 10.79 1.17 3.83
N ASN A 50 11.00 2.48 3.78
CA ASN A 50 12.30 3.08 4.07
C ASN A 50 12.62 3.06 5.58
N GLY A 51 11.64 3.26 6.45
CA GLY A 51 11.83 3.16 7.91
C GLY A 51 12.15 1.72 8.37
N VAL A 52 11.64 0.70 7.68
CA VAL A 52 12.03 -0.70 7.90
C VAL A 52 13.44 -0.95 7.40
N ALA A 53 13.80 -0.44 6.22
CA ALA A 53 15.15 -0.57 5.66
C ALA A 53 16.22 0.06 6.59
N GLU A 54 15.92 1.18 7.24
CA GLU A 54 16.78 1.83 8.23
C GLU A 54 17.08 0.97 9.47
N ARG A 55 16.32 -0.11 9.70
CA ARG A 55 16.49 -1.06 10.81
C ARG A 55 17.23 -2.34 10.39
N ILE A 56 17.66 -2.44 9.14
CA ILE A 56 18.41 -3.59 8.58
C ILE A 56 19.91 -3.26 8.51
N ARG A 57 20.77 -4.20 8.89
CA ARG A 57 22.24 -4.04 8.88
C ARG A 57 22.90 -5.19 8.11
N PRO A 58 23.81 -4.91 7.14
CA PRO A 58 24.08 -3.60 6.55
C PRO A 58 22.83 -3.01 5.88
N ALA A 59 22.79 -1.69 5.70
CA ALA A 59 21.64 -1.02 5.12
C ALA A 59 21.45 -1.45 3.66
N PRO A 60 20.25 -1.91 3.27
CA PRO A 60 19.96 -2.26 1.88
C PRO A 60 19.77 -1.01 1.02
N GLU A 61 19.85 -1.16 -0.30
CA GLU A 61 19.47 -0.11 -1.25
C GLU A 61 18.02 0.37 -1.00
N THR A 62 17.83 1.69 -0.93
CA THR A 62 16.51 2.32 -0.80
C THR A 62 16.21 3.25 -1.96
N ARG A 63 14.92 3.51 -2.19
CA ARG A 63 14.44 4.49 -3.18
C ARG A 63 13.69 5.62 -2.50
N PRO A 64 13.82 6.87 -2.98
CA PRO A 64 13.03 7.98 -2.48
C PRO A 64 11.57 7.77 -2.86
N ILE A 65 10.68 7.99 -1.89
CA ILE A 65 9.23 7.83 -2.04
C ILE A 65 8.52 9.12 -1.65
N ASP A 66 7.37 9.34 -2.27
CA ASP A 66 6.39 10.30 -1.83
C ASP A 66 5.12 9.56 -1.40
N LEU A 67 4.49 10.07 -0.35
CA LEU A 67 3.25 9.55 0.18
C LEU A 67 2.10 10.43 -0.30
N VAL A 68 1.13 9.81 -0.96
CA VAL A 68 -0.07 10.52 -1.45
C VAL A 68 -1.30 9.93 -0.77
N GLN A 69 -1.94 10.74 0.05
CA GLN A 69 -3.18 10.42 0.72
C GLN A 69 -4.35 10.37 -0.27
N GLY A 70 -5.21 9.38 -0.11
CA GLY A 70 -6.55 9.35 -0.69
C GLY A 70 -7.58 9.08 0.38
N ALA A 71 -8.52 10.00 0.53
CA ALA A 71 -9.64 9.92 1.45
C ALA A 71 -10.90 9.37 0.77
N HIS A 72 -11.79 8.80 1.59
CA HIS A 72 -13.18 8.54 1.26
C HIS A 72 -14.08 9.06 2.38
N VAL A 73 -15.32 9.38 2.04
CA VAL A 73 -16.40 9.69 2.98
C VAL A 73 -17.58 8.76 2.74
N VAL A 74 -18.33 8.47 3.80
CA VAL A 74 -19.60 7.75 3.75
C VAL A 74 -20.72 8.76 3.99
N VAL A 75 -21.67 8.83 3.07
CA VAL A 75 -22.81 9.75 3.11
C VAL A 75 -24.13 8.98 3.16
N PRO A 76 -25.17 9.50 3.83
CA PRO A 76 -26.41 8.77 4.05
C PRO A 76 -27.18 8.54 2.76
N GLY A 77 -27.75 7.34 2.65
CA GLY A 77 -28.58 6.94 1.53
C GLY A 77 -27.78 6.55 0.28
N SER A 78 -28.45 5.85 -0.63
CA SER A 78 -27.88 5.41 -1.89
C SER A 78 -28.56 6.11 -3.08
N PRO A 79 -27.80 6.64 -4.05
CA PRO A 79 -28.36 7.14 -5.29
C PRO A 79 -28.84 6.01 -6.23
N GLY A 80 -28.58 4.74 -5.88
CA GLY A 80 -29.01 3.55 -6.60
C GLY A 80 -28.04 2.38 -6.40
N ASP A 81 -28.36 1.23 -6.97
CA ASP A 81 -27.56 -0.01 -6.78
C ASP A 81 -26.34 -0.10 -7.71
N SER A 82 -25.96 0.99 -8.37
CA SER A 82 -24.87 1.05 -9.35
C SER A 82 -23.63 1.73 -8.78
N ILE A 83 -22.47 1.43 -9.37
CA ILE A 83 -21.24 2.20 -9.16
C ILE A 83 -21.20 3.33 -10.18
N TYR A 84 -21.06 4.56 -9.70
CA TYR A 84 -21.01 5.75 -10.54
C TYR A 84 -19.57 6.25 -10.66
N TYR A 85 -19.14 6.48 -11.90
CA TYR A 85 -17.95 7.27 -12.22
C TYR A 85 -18.36 8.73 -12.39
N LEU A 86 -17.73 9.62 -11.63
CA LEU A 86 -17.98 11.05 -11.59
C LEU A 86 -16.69 11.79 -11.94
N GLU A 87 -16.80 12.93 -12.62
CA GLU A 87 -15.67 13.81 -12.85
C GLU A 87 -15.82 15.04 -11.94
N ALA A 88 -14.83 15.26 -11.09
CA ALA A 88 -14.88 16.37 -10.15
C ALA A 88 -14.94 17.72 -10.91
N PRO A 89 -15.96 18.56 -10.69
CA PRO A 89 -16.11 19.80 -11.46
C PRO A 89 -14.95 20.78 -11.31
N SER A 90 -14.20 20.70 -10.19
CA SER A 90 -13.10 21.59 -9.86
C SER A 90 -11.80 21.28 -10.62
N ASP A 91 -11.52 20.01 -10.94
CA ASP A 91 -10.23 19.58 -11.50
C ASP A 91 -10.32 18.43 -12.52
N GLY A 92 -11.53 17.95 -12.85
CA GLY A 92 -11.78 16.90 -13.83
C GLY A 92 -11.38 15.49 -13.38
N ARG A 93 -11.04 15.28 -12.10
CA ARG A 93 -10.58 13.98 -11.62
C ARG A 93 -11.72 12.98 -11.46
N ALA A 94 -11.39 11.71 -11.69
CA ALA A 94 -12.27 10.60 -11.39
C ALA A 94 -12.54 10.46 -9.88
N VAL A 95 -13.83 10.48 -9.52
CA VAL A 95 -14.38 10.14 -8.21
C VAL A 95 -15.44 9.08 -8.42
N PHE A 96 -15.51 8.10 -7.53
CA PHE A 96 -16.52 7.05 -7.53
C PHE A 96 -17.50 7.30 -6.40
N ALA A 97 -18.78 7.09 -6.69
CA ALA A 97 -19.83 6.91 -5.69
C ALA A 97 -20.32 5.46 -5.79
N MET A 98 -20.19 4.72 -4.69
CA MET A 98 -20.42 3.27 -4.66
C MET A 98 -21.35 2.88 -3.51
N PRO A 99 -22.21 1.87 -3.69
CA PRO A 99 -23.02 1.34 -2.60
C PRO A 99 -22.17 0.88 -1.42
N TRP A 100 -22.55 1.29 -0.21
CA TRP A 100 -21.91 0.93 1.06
C TRP A 100 -22.97 0.58 2.10
N GLY A 101 -23.53 -0.63 1.97
CA GLY A 101 -24.73 -0.99 2.73
C GLY A 101 -25.94 -0.18 2.25
N SER A 102 -26.60 0.53 3.17
CA SER A 102 -27.68 1.49 2.84
C SER A 102 -27.19 2.88 2.45
N ASP A 103 -25.88 3.13 2.60
CA ASP A 103 -25.23 4.42 2.42
C ASP A 103 -24.35 4.42 1.17
N THR A 104 -23.69 5.54 0.90
CA THR A 104 -22.80 5.69 -0.26
C THR A 104 -21.37 5.98 0.19
N LEU A 105 -20.42 5.23 -0.35
CA LEU A 105 -19.00 5.53 -0.23
C LEU A 105 -18.57 6.42 -1.41
N VAL A 106 -17.99 7.58 -1.12
CA VAL A 106 -17.51 8.55 -2.11
C VAL A 106 -16.00 8.69 -1.99
N GLY A 107 -15.27 8.59 -3.10
CA GLY A 107 -13.82 8.76 -3.11
C GLY A 107 -13.18 8.65 -4.49
N THR A 108 -11.93 9.07 -4.71
CA THR A 108 -10.95 9.48 -3.69
C THR A 108 -10.27 10.79 -4.01
N THR A 109 -9.65 11.38 -3.01
CA THR A 109 -8.72 12.51 -3.14
C THR A 109 -7.28 12.07 -3.48
N GLU A 110 -6.44 13.07 -3.78
CA GLU A 110 -4.98 12.91 -3.90
C GLU A 110 -4.31 14.14 -3.29
N THR A 111 -3.84 13.98 -2.06
CA THR A 111 -3.20 15.04 -1.27
C THR A 111 -1.81 14.57 -0.88
N VAL A 112 -0.79 15.41 -1.04
CA VAL A 112 0.56 15.06 -0.58
C VAL A 112 0.54 14.94 0.94
N HIS A 113 0.95 13.78 1.45
CA HIS A 113 1.03 13.53 2.88
C HIS A 113 2.42 13.86 3.40
N THR A 114 2.47 14.55 4.55
CA THR A 114 3.72 14.82 5.25
C THR A 114 3.64 14.29 6.67
N GLY A 115 4.78 13.86 7.22
CA GLY A 115 4.85 13.28 8.56
C GLY A 115 4.65 11.77 8.59
N SER A 116 4.22 11.26 9.75
CA SER A 116 4.12 9.81 10.00
C SER A 116 2.98 9.18 9.19
N PRO A 117 3.17 7.98 8.61
CA PRO A 117 2.08 7.27 7.94
C PRO A 117 0.87 6.96 8.84
N GLU A 118 1.11 6.78 10.14
CA GLU A 118 0.08 6.48 11.15
C GLU A 118 -0.95 7.61 11.33
N THR A 119 -0.60 8.84 10.94
CA THR A 119 -1.46 10.02 11.14
C THR A 119 -2.31 10.34 9.91
N ALA A 120 -2.35 9.46 8.90
CA ALA A 120 -3.18 9.64 7.73
C ALA A 120 -4.67 9.63 8.10
N ALA A 121 -5.33 10.75 7.87
CA ALA A 121 -6.74 10.94 8.14
C ALA A 121 -7.31 11.97 7.14
N PRO A 122 -8.56 11.82 6.68
CA PRO A 122 -9.19 12.80 5.80
C PRO A 122 -9.12 14.21 6.39
N THR A 123 -8.71 15.18 5.58
CA THR A 123 -8.75 16.59 5.99
C THR A 123 -10.15 17.19 5.74
N PRO A 124 -10.53 18.27 6.44
CA PRO A 124 -11.79 18.98 6.15
C PRO A 124 -11.92 19.38 4.67
N GLU A 125 -10.82 19.76 4.03
CA GLU A 125 -10.79 20.10 2.60
C GLU A 125 -11.04 18.90 1.71
N GLU A 126 -10.53 17.72 2.07
CA GLU A 126 -10.78 16.48 1.33
C GLU A 126 -12.22 16.02 1.47
N GLU A 127 -12.79 16.09 2.68
CA GLU A 127 -14.20 15.76 2.90
C GLU A 127 -15.10 16.73 2.11
N ARG A 128 -14.84 18.04 2.22
CA ARG A 128 -15.55 19.07 1.47
C ARG A 128 -15.49 18.83 -0.04
N TYR A 129 -14.31 18.52 -0.58
CA TYR A 129 -14.12 18.20 -1.98
C TYR A 129 -15.01 17.03 -2.42
N LEU A 130 -15.04 15.94 -1.65
CA LEU A 130 -15.84 14.76 -2.00
C LEU A 130 -17.35 15.04 -1.89
N LEU A 131 -17.79 15.81 -0.90
CA LEU A 131 -19.19 16.21 -0.74
C LEU A 131 -19.65 17.14 -1.86
N ASP A 132 -18.82 18.10 -2.27
CA ASP A 132 -19.11 19.00 -3.38
C ASP A 132 -19.24 18.21 -4.70
N VAL A 133 -18.35 17.24 -4.96
CA VAL A 133 -18.46 16.36 -6.14
C VAL A 133 -19.72 15.51 -6.09
N PHE A 134 -20.03 14.89 -4.95
CA PHE A 134 -21.21 14.04 -4.80
C PHE A 134 -22.52 14.83 -4.99
N THR A 135 -22.66 15.97 -4.31
CA THR A 135 -23.87 16.79 -4.38
C THR A 135 -24.07 17.49 -5.72
N HIS A 136 -22.99 17.74 -6.47
CA HIS A 136 -23.09 18.22 -7.85
C HIS A 136 -23.89 17.26 -8.74
N TYR A 137 -23.65 15.95 -8.63
CA TYR A 137 -24.33 14.94 -9.44
C TYR A 137 -25.62 14.41 -8.80
N PHE A 138 -25.73 14.46 -7.48
CA PHE A 138 -26.89 13.97 -6.73
C PHE A 138 -27.49 15.06 -5.82
N PRO A 139 -28.01 16.17 -6.38
CA PRO A 139 -28.45 17.33 -5.61
C PRO A 139 -29.58 17.03 -4.62
N ALA A 140 -30.38 16.00 -4.88
CA ALA A 140 -31.41 15.54 -3.94
C ALA A 140 -30.84 15.08 -2.59
N HIS A 141 -29.59 14.62 -2.54
CA HIS A 141 -28.94 14.17 -1.30
C HIS A 141 -28.47 15.33 -0.42
N ALA A 142 -28.42 16.56 -0.95
CA ALA A 142 -28.08 17.74 -0.16
C ALA A 142 -29.19 18.10 0.86
N ASN A 143 -30.47 17.78 0.59
CA ASN A 143 -31.60 18.08 1.49
C ASN A 143 -31.61 19.51 2.08
N GLY A 144 -31.16 20.52 1.31
CA GLY A 144 -31.11 21.91 1.75
C GLY A 144 -29.84 22.33 2.51
N GLY A 145 -28.82 21.45 2.58
CA GLY A 145 -27.52 21.72 3.20
C GLY A 145 -26.42 20.78 2.70
N GLU A 146 -25.28 20.77 3.38
CA GLU A 146 -24.22 19.80 3.11
C GLU A 146 -24.59 18.43 3.73
N PRO A 147 -24.41 17.30 3.02
CA PRO A 147 -24.71 15.98 3.57
C PRO A 147 -23.88 15.70 4.82
N ALA A 148 -24.47 15.00 5.79
CA ALA A 148 -23.73 14.52 6.95
C ALA A 148 -22.71 13.45 6.55
N VAL A 149 -21.49 13.54 7.08
CA VAL A 149 -20.47 12.49 6.95
C VAL A 149 -20.70 11.48 8.07
N LEU A 150 -21.11 10.26 7.73
CA LEU A 150 -21.34 9.16 8.68
C LEU A 150 -20.04 8.49 9.13
N GLY A 151 -19.01 8.58 8.28
CA GLY A 151 -17.67 8.09 8.55
C GLY A 151 -16.73 8.48 7.42
N SER A 152 -15.44 8.50 7.70
CA SER A 152 -14.42 8.82 6.72
C SER A 152 -13.13 8.05 7.04
N PHE A 153 -12.33 7.78 6.01
CA PHE A 153 -11.03 7.15 6.19
C PHE A 153 -10.07 7.57 5.07
N ALA A 154 -8.78 7.51 5.37
CA ALA A 154 -7.73 7.81 4.41
C ALA A 154 -6.69 6.69 4.37
N GLY A 155 -6.04 6.55 3.23
CA GLY A 155 -4.91 5.65 3.05
C GLY A 155 -3.80 6.31 2.24
N LEU A 156 -2.58 5.82 2.41
CA LEU A 156 -1.40 6.36 1.75
C LEU A 156 -0.96 5.48 0.58
N ARG A 157 -0.76 6.12 -0.57
CA ARG A 157 -0.14 5.53 -1.75
C ARG A 157 1.36 5.81 -1.70
N VAL A 158 2.16 4.76 -1.84
CA VAL A 158 3.61 4.88 -1.97
C VAL A 158 3.96 5.04 -3.45
N LEU A 159 4.47 6.21 -3.81
CA LEU A 159 4.86 6.52 -5.19
C LEU A 159 6.36 6.83 -5.24
N PRO A 160 7.05 6.50 -6.35
CA PRO A 160 8.42 6.96 -6.56
C PRO A 160 8.50 8.50 -6.56
N ALA A 161 9.50 9.06 -5.88
CA ALA A 161 9.75 10.50 -5.93
C ALA A 161 10.45 10.87 -7.25
N THR A 162 9.69 11.28 -8.27
CA THR A 162 10.22 11.66 -9.60
C THR A 162 10.27 13.17 -9.84
N GLY A 163 9.81 14.00 -8.89
CA GLY A 163 9.67 15.45 -9.08
C GLY A 163 8.46 15.88 -9.91
N ASP A 164 7.71 14.94 -10.50
CA ASP A 164 6.48 15.21 -11.26
C ASP A 164 5.27 15.42 -10.35
N SER A 165 4.17 15.97 -10.89
CA SER A 165 2.86 16.00 -10.20
C SER A 165 2.43 14.58 -9.79
N PRO A 166 1.85 14.36 -8.60
CA PRO A 166 1.40 13.04 -8.12
C PRO A 166 0.63 12.20 -9.16
N PHE A 167 -0.21 12.87 -9.95
CA PHE A 167 -1.05 12.29 -10.99
C PHE A 167 -0.31 11.60 -12.15
N ARG A 168 0.92 12.05 -12.46
CA ARG A 168 1.72 11.56 -13.59
C ARG A 168 2.75 10.50 -13.21
N ARG A 169 2.87 10.20 -11.92
CA ARG A 169 3.90 9.29 -11.42
C ARG A 169 3.55 7.85 -11.73
N SER A 170 4.57 7.07 -12.08
CA SER A 170 4.40 5.63 -12.30
C SER A 170 3.83 4.98 -11.03
N ARG A 171 2.76 4.22 -11.22
CA ARG A 171 2.13 3.39 -10.18
C ARG A 171 2.58 1.94 -10.26
N GLU A 172 3.63 1.66 -11.03
CA GLU A 172 4.21 0.32 -11.13
C GLU A 172 4.90 -0.08 -9.83
N THR A 173 4.86 -1.38 -9.54
CA THR A 173 5.53 -1.94 -8.36
C THR A 173 7.04 -1.94 -8.57
N GLY A 174 7.76 -1.13 -7.80
CA GLY A 174 9.21 -1.20 -7.74
C GLY A 174 9.65 -2.38 -6.87
N ILE A 175 10.48 -3.27 -7.41
CA ILE A 175 11.07 -4.38 -6.65
C ILE A 175 12.58 -4.19 -6.67
N VAL A 176 13.17 -3.97 -5.49
CA VAL A 176 14.61 -3.83 -5.31
C VAL A 176 15.11 -5.08 -4.59
N LEU A 177 15.99 -5.83 -5.24
CA LEU A 177 16.67 -6.98 -4.63
C LEU A 177 18.10 -6.58 -4.32
N ASP A 178 18.46 -6.67 -3.04
CA ASP A 178 19.82 -6.45 -2.55
C ASP A 178 20.40 -7.78 -2.03
N CYS A 179 21.60 -8.13 -2.51
CA CYS A 179 22.35 -9.31 -2.08
C CYS A 179 23.74 -8.94 -1.54
N ALA A 180 24.07 -7.65 -1.42
CA ALA A 180 25.41 -7.19 -1.05
C ALA A 180 25.84 -7.64 0.35
N SER A 181 24.86 -7.97 1.20
CA SER A 181 25.10 -8.47 2.56
C SER A 181 25.36 -9.98 2.67
N GLY A 182 25.37 -10.72 1.55
CA GLY A 182 25.46 -12.19 1.50
C GLY A 182 24.10 -12.88 1.54
N ALA A 183 23.16 -12.39 2.36
CA ALA A 183 21.77 -12.85 2.37
C ALA A 183 20.85 -11.88 1.60
N PRO A 184 19.87 -12.38 0.82
CA PRO A 184 19.00 -11.51 0.04
C PRO A 184 17.99 -10.75 0.90
N CYS A 185 17.79 -9.47 0.56
CA CYS A 185 16.73 -8.61 1.06
C CYS A 185 15.99 -8.02 -0.14
N VAL A 186 14.66 -8.17 -0.18
CA VAL A 186 13.81 -7.58 -1.22
C VAL A 186 12.97 -6.47 -0.61
N SER A 187 13.00 -5.27 -1.18
CA SER A 187 12.11 -4.15 -0.82
C SER A 187 11.09 -3.91 -1.92
N ILE A 188 9.82 -3.74 -1.52
CA ILE A 188 8.70 -3.49 -2.43
C ILE A 188 8.22 -2.04 -2.27
N TYR A 189 8.22 -1.32 -3.38
CA TYR A 189 7.84 0.08 -3.48
C TYR A 189 6.55 0.22 -4.29
N GLY A 190 5.49 0.75 -3.66
CA GLY A 190 4.18 0.89 -4.29
C GLY A 190 3.49 -0.43 -4.55
N GLY A 191 2.77 -0.52 -5.67
CA GLY A 191 1.93 -1.65 -6.02
C GLY A 191 0.44 -1.39 -5.79
N LYS A 192 -0.38 -2.03 -6.61
CA LYS A 192 -1.84 -1.95 -6.53
C LYS A 192 -2.38 -3.24 -5.94
N LEU A 193 -3.49 -3.13 -5.21
CA LEU A 193 -4.21 -4.31 -4.74
C LEU A 193 -4.53 -5.23 -5.92
N THR A 194 -4.97 -4.71 -7.07
CA THR A 194 -5.30 -5.54 -8.25
C THR A 194 -4.12 -6.30 -8.86
N THR A 195 -2.88 -5.88 -8.60
CA THR A 195 -1.66 -6.50 -9.17
C THR A 195 -0.83 -7.25 -8.12
N TRP A 196 -1.35 -7.43 -6.90
CA TRP A 196 -0.60 -7.99 -5.78
C TRP A 196 -0.02 -9.38 -6.09
N ARG A 197 -0.79 -10.23 -6.77
CA ARG A 197 -0.42 -11.61 -7.10
C ARG A 197 0.75 -11.67 -8.08
N VAL A 198 0.71 -10.84 -9.13
CA VAL A 198 1.79 -10.74 -10.12
C VAL A 198 3.06 -10.18 -9.48
N ALA A 199 2.92 -9.17 -8.60
CA ALA A 199 4.05 -8.64 -7.85
C ALA A 199 4.68 -9.70 -6.93
N ALA A 200 3.87 -10.48 -6.22
CA ALA A 200 4.34 -11.57 -5.37
C ALA A 200 5.10 -12.65 -6.16
N SER A 201 4.59 -13.03 -7.34
CA SER A 201 5.29 -13.95 -8.24
C SER A 201 6.67 -13.42 -8.62
N ARG A 202 6.76 -12.16 -9.06
CA ARG A 202 8.04 -11.53 -9.44
C ARG A 202 9.04 -11.45 -8.29
N VAL A 203 8.56 -11.22 -7.06
CA VAL A 203 9.42 -11.27 -5.86
C VAL A 203 9.97 -12.67 -5.64
N LEU A 204 9.10 -13.69 -5.74
CA LEU A 204 9.52 -15.09 -5.58
C LEU A 204 10.52 -15.50 -6.66
N ASP A 205 10.29 -15.16 -7.93
CA ASP A 205 11.20 -15.47 -9.03
C ASP A 205 12.59 -14.87 -8.78
N ARG A 206 12.65 -13.60 -8.34
CA ARG A 206 13.91 -12.94 -7.98
C ARG A 206 14.62 -13.62 -6.81
N LEU A 207 13.87 -14.02 -5.77
CA LEU A 207 14.44 -14.74 -4.63
C LEU A 207 14.93 -16.14 -4.99
N VAL A 208 14.18 -16.90 -5.79
CA VAL A 208 14.59 -18.24 -6.25
C VAL A 208 15.88 -18.15 -7.07
N ALA A 209 15.99 -17.15 -7.96
CA ALA A 209 17.19 -16.92 -8.76
C ALA A 209 18.46 -16.66 -7.92
N THR A 210 18.33 -16.22 -6.65
CA THR A 210 19.48 -16.08 -5.75
C THR A 210 20.04 -17.41 -5.23
N GLY A 211 19.27 -18.49 -5.31
CA GLY A 211 19.61 -19.78 -4.70
C GLY A 211 19.48 -19.86 -3.18
N ALA A 212 19.28 -18.73 -2.48
CA ALA A 212 19.23 -18.67 -1.01
C ALA A 212 18.11 -19.53 -0.39
N LEU A 213 17.01 -19.72 -1.11
CA LEU A 213 15.89 -20.52 -0.62
C LEU A 213 16.11 -22.04 -0.79
N GLY A 214 17.13 -22.47 -1.53
CA GLY A 214 17.36 -23.89 -1.84
C GLY A 214 16.25 -24.52 -2.68
N LEU A 215 15.43 -23.70 -3.33
CA LEU A 215 14.40 -24.11 -4.29
C LEU A 215 15.06 -24.21 -5.67
N LYS A 216 14.75 -25.27 -6.42
CA LYS A 216 15.07 -25.32 -7.86
C LYS A 216 14.14 -24.35 -8.60
N GLU A 217 14.56 -23.84 -9.75
CA GLU A 217 13.86 -22.82 -10.57
C GLU A 217 12.33 -23.02 -10.64
N PRO A 218 11.55 -21.93 -10.76
CA PRO A 218 10.09 -22.00 -10.66
C PRO A 218 9.49 -23.02 -11.63
N ARG A 219 8.52 -23.80 -11.12
CA ARG A 219 7.58 -24.56 -11.95
C ARG A 219 6.84 -23.57 -12.88
N GLU A 220 6.62 -24.02 -14.11
CA GLU A 220 6.08 -23.32 -15.28
C GLU A 220 5.39 -21.97 -15.04
N PRO A 221 5.66 -20.93 -15.87
CA PRO A 221 4.95 -19.67 -15.78
C PRO A 221 3.45 -19.91 -15.86
N GLU A 222 2.67 -19.23 -15.02
CA GLU A 222 1.22 -19.24 -15.17
C GLU A 222 0.85 -18.86 -16.61
N PRO A 223 -0.14 -19.51 -17.23
CA PRO A 223 -0.58 -19.15 -18.56
C PRO A 223 -0.93 -17.67 -18.62
N SER A 224 -0.56 -17.01 -19.72
CA SER A 224 -0.95 -15.63 -19.96
C SER A 224 -2.47 -15.52 -19.82
N LEU A 225 -2.90 -14.52 -19.05
CA LEU A 225 -4.28 -14.05 -19.11
C LEU A 225 -4.40 -13.19 -20.37
N ASP A 226 -4.40 -13.84 -21.54
CA ASP A 226 -4.88 -13.25 -22.80
C ASP A 226 -6.41 -13.35 -22.89
#